data_AF-A0A0W0VNP0-F1
#
_entry.id   AF-A0A0W0VNP0-F1
#
_cell.length_a   1.000
_cell.length_b   1.000
_cell.length_c   1.000
_cell.angle_alpha   90.00
_cell.angle_beta   90.00
_cell.angle_gamma   90.00
#
_symmetry.space_group_name_H-M   'P 1'
#
loop_
_entity.id
_entity.type
_entity.pdbx_description
1 polymer ?
#
loop_
_entity_poly.entity_id
_entity_poly.type
_entity_poly.pdbx_seq_one_letter_code
_entity_poly.pdbx_strand_id
1 'polypeptide(L)' 'MRMIPLIAASLLCFPMINHAAEIPTVEEGAEVYDEKMCVDRYANECINTVCLTSEARDCQDKCYQEAKDKCLEQMGTY' A
#
# COMPACT_ATOMS: atom_id res chain seq x y z
N MET A 1 -34.17 47.56 -42.12
CA MET A 1 -34.45 46.64 -41.00
C MET A 1 -34.02 45.22 -41.37
N ARG A 2 -32.94 44.75 -40.76
CA ARG A 2 -32.62 43.33 -40.52
C ARG A 2 -31.50 43.33 -39.48
N MET A 3 -31.86 42.96 -38.26
CA MET A 3 -31.03 43.08 -37.06
C MET A 3 -29.98 41.98 -37.08
N ILE A 4 -28.70 42.38 -37.12
CA ILE A 4 -27.55 41.49 -37.00
C ILE A 4 -27.33 41.29 -35.51
N PRO A 5 -27.53 40.08 -34.94
CA PRO A 5 -27.32 39.89 -33.52
C PRO A 5 -25.82 40.00 -33.22
N LEU A 6 -25.46 41.08 -32.53
CA LEU A 6 -24.27 41.20 -31.69
C LEU A 6 -24.24 40.05 -30.69
N ILE A 7 -23.77 38.87 -31.09
CA ILE A 7 -23.31 37.87 -30.13
C ILE A 7 -21.80 37.83 -30.28
N ALA A 8 -21.25 38.71 -29.46
CA ALA A 8 -19.87 38.95 -29.16
C ALA A 8 -19.02 37.68 -29.29
N ALA A 9 -17.92 37.85 -30.01
CA ALA A 9 -16.68 37.14 -29.79
C ALA A 9 -16.45 36.88 -28.29
N SER A 10 -16.58 35.63 -27.90
CA SER A 10 -15.95 35.08 -26.69
C SER A 10 -16.01 33.57 -26.79
N LEU A 11 -15.24 33.01 -27.74
CA LEU A 11 -14.61 31.72 -27.54
C LEU A 11 -13.58 31.88 -26.40
N LEU A 12 -14.09 31.99 -25.17
CA LEU A 12 -13.29 31.81 -23.96
C LEU A 12 -13.09 30.31 -23.82
N CYS A 13 -12.08 29.79 -24.51
CA CYS A 13 -11.46 28.52 -24.15
C CYS A 13 -10.87 28.68 -22.75
N PHE A 14 -11.68 28.42 -21.73
CA PHE A 14 -11.17 28.16 -20.38
C PHE A 14 -10.59 26.74 -20.39
N PRO A 15 -9.26 26.56 -20.25
CA PRO A 15 -8.76 25.28 -19.82
C PRO A 15 -9.24 25.10 -18.38
N MET A 16 -10.21 24.20 -18.15
CA MET A 16 -10.40 23.66 -16.82
C MET A 16 -9.10 22.95 -16.46
N ILE A 17 -8.28 23.61 -15.64
CA ILE A 17 -7.15 22.97 -14.99
C ILE A 17 -7.78 21.98 -14.00
N ASN A 18 -7.96 20.75 -14.45
CA ASN A 18 -8.22 19.62 -13.57
C ASN A 18 -6.96 19.44 -12.73
N HIS A 19 -6.91 20.11 -11.58
CA HIS A 19 -6.13 19.59 -10.48
C HIS A 19 -6.87 18.35 -10.01
N ALA A 20 -6.49 17.18 -10.52
CA ALA A 20 -6.55 16.00 -9.69
C ALA A 20 -5.66 16.35 -8.49
N ALA A 21 -6.28 16.84 -7.42
CA ALA A 21 -5.65 16.72 -6.12
C ALA A 21 -5.44 15.22 -6.00
N GLU A 22 -4.19 14.78 -6.18
CA GLU A 22 -3.76 13.45 -5.77
C GLU A 22 -4.07 13.41 -4.28
N ILE A 23 -5.29 12.97 -3.97
CA ILE A 23 -5.61 12.45 -2.64
C ILE A 23 -4.59 11.34 -2.51
N PRO A 24 -3.63 11.42 -1.56
CA PRO A 24 -2.74 10.31 -1.34
C PRO A 24 -3.68 9.15 -1.00
N THR A 25 -3.82 8.23 -1.94
CA THR A 25 -4.42 6.94 -1.67
C THR A 25 -3.43 6.29 -0.73
N VAL A 26 -3.54 6.59 0.56
CA VAL A 26 -3.08 5.68 1.58
C VAL A 26 -3.88 4.43 1.27
N GLU A 27 -3.26 3.51 0.53
CA GLU A 27 -3.82 2.20 0.32
C GLU A 27 -3.86 1.55 1.71
N GLU A 28 -4.95 1.74 2.44
CA GLU A 28 -5.23 1.07 3.73
C GLU A 28 -5.16 -0.47 3.59
N GLY A 29 -5.06 -0.99 2.36
CA GLY A 29 -4.76 -2.39 2.06
C GLY A 29 -3.29 -2.70 1.73
N ALA A 30 -2.48 -1.73 1.29
CA ALA A 30 -1.07 -1.95 0.95
C ALA A 30 -0.24 -2.17 2.21
N GLU A 31 -0.50 -1.41 3.28
CA GLU A 31 0.20 -1.59 4.57
C GLU A 31 -0.05 -2.99 5.16
N VAL A 32 -1.31 -3.45 5.16
CA VAL A 32 -1.69 -4.79 5.64
C VAL A 32 -1.16 -5.89 4.72
N TYR A 33 -1.11 -5.63 3.40
CA TYR A 33 -0.54 -6.55 2.41
C TYR A 33 0.97 -6.69 2.58
N ASP A 34 1.68 -5.59 2.80
CA ASP A 34 3.12 -5.55 3.05
C ASP A 34 3.45 -6.23 4.39
N GLU A 35 2.62 -6.06 5.41
CA GLU A 35 2.76 -6.77 6.68
C GLU A 35 2.64 -8.27 6.52
N LYS A 36 1.56 -8.75 5.88
CA LYS A 36 1.38 -10.19 5.66
C LYS A 36 2.50 -10.78 4.81
N MET A 37 2.89 -10.10 3.72
CA MET A 37 3.98 -10.57 2.88
C MET A 37 5.30 -10.65 3.66
N CYS A 38 5.57 -9.66 4.51
CA CYS A 38 6.74 -9.65 5.37
C CYS A 38 6.73 -10.85 6.32
N VAL A 39 5.63 -11.05 7.05
CA VAL A 39 5.50 -12.13 8.04
C VAL A 39 5.64 -13.49 7.36
N ASP A 40 4.92 -13.71 6.26
CA ASP A 40 4.96 -14.97 5.52
C ASP A 40 6.37 -15.29 5.00
N ARG A 41 7.10 -14.28 4.51
CA ARG A 41 8.47 -14.47 4.02
C ARG A 41 9.41 -14.93 5.14
N TYR A 42 9.47 -14.18 6.24
CA TYR A 42 10.40 -14.51 7.34
C TYR A 42 10.00 -15.78 8.09
N ALA A 43 8.69 -16.02 8.26
CA ALA A 43 8.20 -17.25 8.87
C ALA A 43 8.61 -18.47 8.04
N ASN A 44 8.42 -18.43 6.71
CA ASN A 44 8.82 -19.53 5.83
C ASN A 44 10.34 -19.74 5.80
N GLU A 45 11.13 -18.68 5.80
CA GLU A 45 12.59 -18.79 5.89
C GLU A 45 13.03 -19.46 7.20
N CYS A 46 12.45 -19.04 8.32
CA CYS A 46 12.71 -19.64 9.63
C CYS A 46 12.28 -21.11 9.69
N ILE A 47 11.08 -21.44 9.19
CA ILE A 47 10.58 -22.82 9.18
C ILE A 47 11.51 -23.72 8.36
N ASN A 48 11.92 -23.27 7.18
CA ASN A 48 12.77 -24.05 6.29
C ASN A 48 14.22 -24.18 6.80
N THR A 49 14.69 -23.26 7.64
CA THR A 49 16.08 -23.28 8.15
C THR A 49 16.18 -23.95 9.52
N VAL A 50 15.22 -23.69 10.39
CA VAL A 50 15.26 -24.08 11.80
C VAL A 50 14.38 -25.30 12.05
N CYS A 51 13.14 -25.30 11.55
CA CYS A 51 12.17 -26.34 11.92
C CYS A 51 12.44 -27.69 11.26
N LEU A 52 13.14 -27.73 10.13
CA LEU A 52 13.55 -29.01 9.53
C LEU A 52 14.50 -29.82 10.41
N THR A 53 15.27 -29.15 11.27
CA THR A 53 16.26 -29.78 12.17
C THR A 53 15.86 -29.67 13.64
N SER A 54 14.71 -29.06 13.96
CA SER A 54 14.25 -28.84 15.31
C SER A 54 13.36 -29.98 15.79
N GLU A 55 13.56 -30.43 17.03
CA GLU A 55 12.66 -31.38 17.70
C GLU A 55 11.47 -30.67 18.38
N ALA A 56 11.45 -29.34 18.36
CA ALA A 56 10.43 -28.55 19.01
C ALA A 56 9.09 -28.62 18.26
N ARG A 57 8.04 -29.09 18.94
CA ARG A 57 6.68 -29.20 18.37
C ARG A 57 6.08 -27.84 17.99
N ASP A 58 6.51 -26.78 18.66
CA ASP A 58 6.04 -25.41 18.50
C ASP A 58 6.94 -24.56 17.59
N CYS A 59 7.84 -25.20 16.83
CA CYS A 59 8.82 -24.47 16.03
C CYS A 59 8.17 -23.52 15.01
N GLN A 60 7.11 -23.96 14.33
CA GLN A 60 6.41 -23.12 13.35
C GLN A 60 5.78 -21.90 14.03
N ASP A 61 5.13 -22.11 15.18
CA ASP A 61 4.49 -21.01 15.94
C ASP A 61 5.52 -19.98 16.39
N LYS A 62 6.68 -20.43 16.87
CA LYS A 62 7.81 -19.53 17.22
C LYS A 62 8.30 -18.74 16.01
N CYS A 63 8.51 -19.40 14.87
CA CYS A 63 8.91 -18.72 13.64
C CYS A 63 7.89 -17.66 13.19
N TYR A 64 6.58 -17.92 13.36
CA TYR A 64 5.55 -16.92 13.05
C TYR A 64 5.58 -15.73 14.02
N GLN A 65 5.82 -15.95 15.31
CA GLN A 65 5.92 -14.85 16.28
C GLN A 65 7.17 -14.00 16.03
N GLU A 66 8.32 -14.63 15.82
CA GLU A 66 9.56 -13.91 15.49
C GLU A 66 9.45 -13.12 14.17
N ALA A 67 8.75 -13.67 13.18
CA ALA A 67 8.48 -12.97 11.92
C ALA A 67 7.60 -11.73 12.15
N LYS A 68 6.56 -11.81 12.98
CA LYS A 68 5.73 -10.65 13.34
C LYS A 68 6.54 -9.57 14.02
N ASP A 69 7.31 -9.91 15.04
CA ASP A 69 8.13 -8.95 15.79
C ASP A 69 9.13 -8.25 14.87
N LYS A 70 9.81 -8.99 13.99
CA LYS A 70 10.73 -8.44 12.99
C LYS A 70 10.03 -7.49 12.02
N CYS A 71 8.85 -7.87 11.53
CA CYS A 71 8.10 -7.06 10.57
C CYS A 71 7.60 -5.77 11.21
N LEU A 72 7.13 -5.82 12.46
CA LEU A 72 6.75 -4.63 13.23
C LEU A 72 7.94 -3.69 13.44
N GLU A 73 9.13 -4.23 13.76
CA GLU A 73 10.35 -3.44 13.90
C GLU A 73 10.75 -2.74 12.58
N GLN A 74 10.58 -3.42 11.43
CA GLN A 74 10.90 -2.87 10.11
C GLN A 74 9.91 -1.81 9.62
N MET A 75 8.67 -1.84 10.09
CA MET A 75 7.62 -0.87 9.73
C MET A 75 7.68 0.42 10.56
N GLY A 76 8.56 0.51 11.56
CA GLY A 76 8.79 1.75 12.29
C GLY A 76 7.66 2.14 13.25
N THR A 77 6.85 1.19 13.71
CA THR A 77 5.84 1.40 14.75
C THR A 77 6.47 1.28 16.14
N TYR A 78 7.27 2.29 16.54
CA TYR A 78 7.73 2.51 17.93
C TYR A 78 7.42 3.93 18.39
#